data_AF-A0A1C6T1K3-F1
#
_entry.id   AF-A0A1C6T1K3-F1
#
_cell.length_a   1.000
_cell.length_b   1.000
_cell.length_c   1.000
_cell.angle_alpha   90.00
_cell.angle_beta   90.00
_cell.angle_gamma   90.00
#
_symmetry.space_group_name_H-M   'P 1'
#
loop_
_entity.id
_entity.type
_entity.pdbx_description
1 polymer ?
#
loop_
_entity_poly.entity_id
_entity_poly.type
_entity_poly.pdbx_seq_one_letter_code
_entity_poly.pdbx_strand_id
1 'polypeptide(L)'
;MERPDAASTFTPVLRLLLGLLGAGSFGAGTTAVFLTENGTGSAVMLAFGGVLLVLALLGNRIESLEFGGAQLKLRAAAAEKFALAEESEQLGNDALAQQLRTEAHSLLDAAAGPVAANYRSVRNSMRAGPDRTRAMEAVVTQARRLATTHSFEPDQVRHWLREGTDEERITALAMMQAEPALRDFDAMLSAIADSRSAFEQYHALRLAVEMIDGLEEVQRIRLAQTVRDARGIRFRQGTDRWQLSEKILHRLG
;
A
#
# COMPACT_ATOMS: atom_id res chain seq x y z
N MET A 1 9.17 -12.31 32.04
CA MET A 1 10.08 -11.38 31.35
C MET A 1 9.25 -10.65 30.30
N GLU A 2 8.45 -9.69 30.77
CA GLU A 2 7.56 -8.86 29.95
C GLU A 2 8.41 -7.85 29.18
N ARG A 3 8.25 -7.81 27.86
CA ARG A 3 8.77 -6.72 27.04
C ARG A 3 7.74 -5.59 27.08
N PRO A 4 8.15 -4.34 27.35
CA PRO A 4 7.23 -3.22 27.21
C PRO A 4 6.90 -3.04 25.73
N ASP A 5 5.60 -3.08 25.43
CA ASP A 5 5.06 -2.66 24.15
C ASP A 5 5.53 -1.24 23.86
N ALA A 6 6.19 -1.04 22.71
CA ALA A 6 6.44 0.29 22.17
C ALA A 6 5.07 0.90 21.86
N ALA A 7 4.54 1.65 22.83
CA ALA A 7 3.24 2.27 22.76
C ALA A 7 3.16 3.19 21.54
N SER A 8 2.24 2.89 20.63
CA SER A 8 1.61 3.91 19.80
C SER A 8 1.14 5.01 20.76
N THR A 9 1.81 6.16 20.74
CA THR A 9 1.55 7.27 21.66
C THR A 9 0.17 7.90 21.46
N PHE A 10 -0.54 7.56 20.37
CA PHE A 10 -1.90 8.01 20.09
C PHE A 10 -2.78 6.90 19.52
N THR A 11 -3.38 6.10 20.40
CA THR A 11 -4.44 5.16 20.03
C THR A 11 -5.69 5.89 19.51
N PRO A 12 -6.52 5.28 18.64
CA PRO A 12 -7.76 5.90 18.16
C PRO A 12 -8.73 6.26 19.29
N VAL A 13 -8.68 5.53 20.40
CA VAL A 13 -9.43 5.83 21.63
C VAL A 13 -8.92 7.11 22.29
N LEU A 14 -7.60 7.28 22.43
CA LEU A 14 -7.02 8.50 22.98
C LEU A 14 -7.36 9.73 22.13
N ARG A 15 -7.40 9.58 20.80
CA ARG A 15 -7.79 10.65 19.86
C ARG A 15 -9.26 11.04 20.00
N LEU A 16 -10.17 10.06 20.12
CA LEU A 16 -11.58 10.33 20.38
C LEU A 16 -11.75 11.08 21.71
N LEU A 17 -11.04 10.63 22.75
CA LEU A 17 -11.07 11.27 24.06
C LEU A 17 -10.54 12.70 24.00
N LEU A 18 -9.39 12.94 23.36
CA LEU A 18 -8.82 14.27 23.15
C LEU A 18 -9.73 15.19 22.32
N GLY A 19 -10.36 14.66 21.27
CA GLY A 19 -11.30 15.41 20.44
C GLY A 19 -12.54 15.84 21.22
N LEU A 20 -13.10 14.94 22.04
CA LEU A 20 -14.24 15.24 22.92
C LEU A 20 -13.85 16.24 24.01
N LEU A 21 -12.68 16.06 24.65
CA LEU A 21 -12.18 16.98 25.68
C LEU A 21 -11.88 18.37 25.10
N GLY A 22 -11.27 18.42 23.90
CA GLY A 22 -10.99 19.65 23.17
C GLY A 22 -12.26 20.40 22.77
N ALA A 23 -13.24 19.70 22.17
CA ALA A 23 -14.52 20.29 21.80
C ALA A 23 -15.30 20.80 23.03
N GLY A 24 -15.33 20.02 24.12
CA GLY A 24 -15.96 20.43 25.37
C GLY A 24 -15.31 21.67 25.98
N SER A 25 -13.98 21.69 26.07
CA SER A 25 -13.22 22.81 26.65
C SER A 25 -13.34 24.08 25.80
N PHE A 26 -13.30 23.95 24.46
CA PHE A 26 -13.46 25.07 23.54
C PHE A 26 -14.87 25.66 23.60
N GLY A 27 -15.91 24.81 23.59
CA GLY A 27 -17.30 25.25 23.70
C GLY A 27 -17.60 25.95 25.03
N ALA A 28 -17.11 25.38 26.14
CA ALA A 28 -17.24 26.00 27.46
C ALA A 28 -16.49 27.35 27.55
N GLY A 29 -15.27 27.42 27.03
CA GLY A 29 -14.49 28.67 26.96
C GLY A 29 -15.18 29.75 26.14
N THR A 30 -15.71 29.41 24.97
CA THR A 30 -16.44 30.35 24.10
C THR A 30 -17.66 30.92 24.82
N THR A 31 -18.44 30.06 25.49
CA THR A 31 -19.64 30.46 26.23
C THR A 31 -19.29 31.34 27.44
N ALA A 32 -18.20 31.03 28.14
CA ALA A 32 -17.72 31.80 29.30
C ALA A 32 -17.21 33.21 28.93
N VAL A 33 -16.61 33.40 27.73
CA VAL A 33 -16.20 34.73 27.25
C VAL A 33 -17.39 35.69 27.11
N PHE A 34 -18.55 35.19 26.70
CA PHE A 34 -19.74 36.03 26.50
C PHE A 34 -20.57 36.25 27.78
N LEU A 35 -20.38 35.43 28.81
CA LEU A 35 -21.19 35.45 30.04
C LEU A 35 -20.46 35.95 31.28
N THR A 36 -19.12 36.05 31.27
CA THR A 36 -18.34 36.34 32.47
C THR A 36 -17.35 37.49 32.27
N GLU A 37 -17.23 38.39 33.26
CA GLU A 37 -16.25 39.49 33.27
C GLU A 37 -14.80 39.01 33.58
N ASN A 38 -14.60 37.70 33.78
CA ASN A 38 -13.31 37.08 34.11
C ASN A 38 -12.53 36.72 32.83
N GLY A 39 -11.99 37.74 32.15
CA GLY A 39 -11.31 37.59 30.86
C GLY A 39 -10.07 36.66 30.85
N THR A 40 -9.41 36.45 31.98
CA THR A 40 -8.16 35.67 32.04
C THR A 40 -8.38 34.16 32.01
N GLY A 41 -9.43 33.66 32.69
CA GLY A 41 -9.69 32.21 32.78
C GLY A 41 -10.31 31.63 31.51
N SER A 42 -11.17 32.41 30.85
CA SER A 42 -11.84 32.03 29.60
C SER A 42 -10.88 32.05 28.40
N ALA A 43 -9.93 32.98 28.36
CA ALA A 43 -8.85 33.01 27.36
C ALA A 43 -7.94 31.77 27.43
N VAL A 44 -7.59 31.31 28.63
CA VAL A 44 -6.75 30.11 28.83
C VAL A 44 -7.48 28.85 28.37
N MET A 45 -8.78 28.70 28.67
CA MET A 45 -9.59 27.57 28.21
C MET A 45 -9.78 27.54 26.69
N LEU A 46 -9.97 28.70 26.04
CA LEU A 46 -10.03 28.79 24.59
C LEU A 46 -8.70 28.41 23.92
N ALA A 47 -7.58 28.91 24.44
CA ALA A 47 -6.26 28.56 23.93
C ALA A 47 -5.98 27.06 24.10
N PHE A 48 -6.26 26.49 25.27
CA PHE A 48 -6.04 25.07 25.55
C PHE A 48 -6.96 24.17 24.71
N GLY A 49 -8.25 24.48 24.63
CA GLY A 49 -9.21 23.76 23.79
C GLY A 49 -8.87 23.83 22.31
N GLY A 50 -8.41 25.00 21.83
CA GLY A 50 -7.94 25.19 20.46
C GLY A 50 -6.70 24.36 20.14
N VAL A 51 -5.71 24.33 21.03
CA VAL A 51 -4.50 23.51 20.87
C VAL A 51 -4.85 22.02 20.84
N LEU A 52 -5.74 21.54 21.71
CA LEU A 52 -6.19 20.15 21.71
C LEU A 52 -6.94 19.78 20.43
N LEU A 53 -7.78 20.68 19.90
CA LEU A 53 -8.47 20.50 18.62
C LEU A 53 -7.48 20.42 17.45
N VAL A 54 -6.48 21.31 17.43
CA VAL A 54 -5.42 21.28 16.42
C VAL A 54 -4.65 19.97 16.51
N LEU A 55 -4.26 19.51 17.69
CA LEU A 55 -3.56 18.24 17.88
C LEU A 55 -4.41 17.03 17.46
N ALA A 56 -5.71 17.02 17.78
CA ALA A 56 -6.62 15.95 17.37
C ALA A 56 -6.82 15.89 15.84
N LEU A 57 -6.86 17.05 15.17
CA LEU A 57 -7.06 17.15 13.72
C LEU A 57 -5.77 16.93 12.92
N LEU A 58 -4.62 17.39 13.42
CA LEU A 58 -3.34 17.31 12.72
C LEU A 58 -2.51 16.07 13.07
N GLY A 59 -2.82 15.35 14.16
CA GLY A 59 -2.05 14.18 14.60
C GLY A 59 -1.86 13.11 13.51
N ASN A 60 -2.88 12.83 12.71
CA ASN A 60 -2.78 11.91 11.57
C ASN A 60 -1.88 12.42 10.44
N ARG A 61 -1.78 13.74 10.26
CA ARG A 61 -0.94 14.32 9.20
C ARG A 61 0.53 14.34 9.60
N ILE A 62 0.85 14.60 10.87
CA ILE A 62 2.23 14.67 11.34
C ILE A 62 2.91 13.31 11.27
N GLU A 63 2.25 12.23 11.72
CA GLU A 63 2.77 10.86 11.54
C GLU A 63 2.95 10.54 10.04
N SER A 64 1.97 10.86 9.19
CA SER A 64 2.07 10.58 7.76
C SER A 64 3.19 11.35 7.05
N LEU A 65 3.55 12.54 7.54
CA LEU A 65 4.64 13.38 7.00
C LEU A 65 6.01 12.84 7.43
N GLU A 66 6.17 12.40 8.68
CA GLU A 66 7.41 11.75 9.15
C GLU A 66 7.65 10.41 8.44
N PHE A 67 6.62 9.57 8.31
CA PHE A 67 6.73 8.31 7.56
C PHE A 67 6.96 8.53 6.07
N GLY A 68 6.30 9.53 5.46
CA GLY A 68 6.52 9.90 4.05
C GLY A 68 7.94 10.41 3.80
N GLY A 69 8.46 11.28 4.67
CA GLY A 69 9.81 11.82 4.57
C GLY A 69 10.91 10.76 4.74
N ALA A 70 10.72 9.81 5.67
CA ALA A 70 11.65 8.69 5.86
C ALA A 70 11.67 7.76 4.64
N GLN A 71 10.50 7.40 4.10
CA GLN A 71 10.42 6.59 2.88
C GLN A 71 11.07 7.28 1.67
N LEU A 72 10.89 8.59 1.52
CA LEU A 72 11.52 9.37 0.45
C LEU A 72 13.05 9.30 0.54
N LYS A 73 13.63 9.39 1.74
CA LYS A 73 15.09 9.27 1.94
C LYS A 73 15.62 7.89 1.60
N LEU A 74 14.95 6.82 2.04
CA LEU A 74 15.34 5.44 1.69
C LEU A 74 15.33 5.22 0.17
N ARG A 75 14.35 5.77 -0.53
CA ARG A 75 14.24 5.69 -2.00
C ARG A 75 15.33 6.49 -2.72
N ALA A 76 15.62 7.71 -2.26
CA ALA A 76 16.71 8.51 -2.83
C ALA A 76 18.05 7.77 -2.70
N ALA A 77 18.30 7.18 -1.53
CA ALA A 77 19.46 6.33 -1.31
C ALA A 77 19.45 5.08 -2.20
N ALA A 78 18.29 4.45 -2.43
CA ALA A 78 18.18 3.31 -3.35
C ALA A 78 18.51 3.69 -4.80
N ALA A 79 17.97 4.81 -5.28
CA ALA A 79 18.23 5.31 -6.63
C ALA A 79 19.71 5.65 -6.83
N GLU A 80 20.35 6.29 -5.84
CA GLU A 80 21.79 6.54 -5.83
C GLU A 80 22.59 5.23 -5.92
N LYS A 81 22.19 4.20 -5.16
CA LYS A 81 22.84 2.88 -5.19
C LYS A 81 22.68 2.18 -6.54
N PHE A 82 21.54 2.29 -7.20
CA PHE A 82 21.37 1.77 -8.56
C PHE A 82 22.23 2.50 -9.58
N ALA A 83 22.30 3.83 -9.51
CA ALA A 83 23.17 4.61 -10.40
C ALA A 83 24.65 4.22 -10.24
N LEU A 84 25.11 4.06 -9.00
CA LEU A 84 26.46 3.58 -8.70
C LEU A 84 26.69 2.12 -9.17
N ALA A 85 25.65 1.28 -9.12
CA ALA A 85 25.75 -0.10 -9.60
C ALA A 85 25.97 -0.14 -11.12
N GLU A 86 25.23 0.67 -11.86
CA GLU A 86 25.36 0.80 -13.31
C GLU A 86 26.75 1.34 -13.70
N GLU A 87 27.24 2.36 -12.99
CA GLU A 87 28.61 2.87 -13.19
C GLU A 87 29.67 1.79 -12.89
N SER A 88 29.48 1.01 -11.82
CA SER A 88 30.41 -0.07 -11.45
C SER A 88 30.45 -1.18 -12.51
N GLU A 89 29.32 -1.50 -13.13
CA GLU A 89 29.24 -2.46 -14.24
C GLU A 89 29.93 -1.92 -15.49
N GLN A 90 29.77 -0.63 -15.82
CA GLN A 90 30.48 0.00 -16.94
C GLN A 90 32.00 -0.02 -16.75
N LEU A 91 32.47 0.04 -15.50
CA LEU A 91 33.88 -0.10 -15.14
C LEU A 91 34.35 -1.56 -15.06
N GLY A 92 33.48 -2.53 -15.37
CA GLY A 92 33.78 -3.97 -15.37
C GLY A 92 33.86 -4.59 -13.98
N ASN A 93 33.32 -3.92 -12.96
CA ASN A 93 33.32 -4.41 -11.57
C ASN A 93 31.94 -4.99 -11.20
N ASP A 94 31.61 -6.12 -11.81
CA ASP A 94 30.31 -6.79 -11.67
C ASP A 94 29.98 -7.16 -10.22
N ALA A 95 30.99 -7.51 -9.42
CA ALA A 95 30.81 -7.86 -8.01
C ALA A 95 30.30 -6.66 -7.19
N LEU A 96 30.89 -5.47 -7.41
CA LEU A 96 30.46 -4.25 -6.75
C LEU A 96 29.07 -3.81 -7.24
N ALA A 97 28.83 -3.91 -8.54
CA ALA A 97 27.52 -3.62 -9.13
C ALA A 97 26.41 -4.46 -8.47
N GLN A 98 26.65 -5.76 -8.30
CA GLN A 98 25.68 -6.66 -7.67
C GLN A 98 25.45 -6.34 -6.18
N GLN A 99 26.52 -5.97 -5.44
CA GLN A 99 26.39 -5.56 -4.05
C GLN A 99 25.52 -4.29 -3.93
N LEU A 100 25.79 -3.28 -4.76
CA LEU A 100 25.06 -2.02 -4.77
C LEU A 100 23.59 -2.21 -5.12
N ARG A 101 23.27 -3.08 -6.08
CA ARG A 101 21.89 -3.50 -6.37
C ARG A 101 21.22 -4.13 -5.17
N THR A 102 21.90 -5.04 -4.49
CA THR A 102 21.36 -5.71 -3.29
C THR A 102 21.04 -4.70 -2.19
N GLU A 103 21.93 -3.73 -1.95
CA GLU A 103 21.70 -2.64 -1.01
C GLU A 103 20.51 -1.77 -1.44
N ALA A 104 20.42 -1.40 -2.72
CA ALA A 104 19.31 -0.62 -3.26
C ALA A 104 17.96 -1.32 -3.08
N HIS A 105 17.89 -2.62 -3.40
CA HIS A 105 16.71 -3.45 -3.20
C HIS A 105 16.28 -3.47 -1.72
N SER A 106 17.22 -3.63 -0.79
CA SER A 106 16.91 -3.61 0.66
C SER A 106 16.29 -2.29 1.14
N LEU A 107 16.69 -1.18 0.54
CA LEU A 107 16.14 0.15 0.84
C LEU A 107 14.72 0.31 0.27
N LEU A 108 14.47 -0.23 -0.92
CA LEU A 108 13.13 -0.25 -1.51
C LEU A 108 12.18 -1.16 -0.73
N ASP A 109 12.65 -2.32 -0.27
CA ASP A 109 11.90 -3.21 0.61
C ASP A 109 11.51 -2.49 1.91
N ALA A 110 12.45 -1.75 2.52
CA ALA A 110 12.15 -0.91 3.68
C ALA A 110 11.13 0.20 3.36
N ALA A 111 11.14 0.75 2.15
CA ALA A 111 10.21 1.79 1.72
C ALA A 111 8.79 1.27 1.40
N ALA A 112 8.66 0.04 0.90
CA ALA A 112 7.37 -0.61 0.63
C ALA A 112 6.82 -1.40 1.84
N GLY A 113 7.70 -1.78 2.76
CA GLY A 113 7.42 -2.56 3.97
C GLY A 113 6.21 -2.09 4.77
N PRO A 114 5.99 -0.77 4.99
CA PRO A 114 4.81 -0.31 5.73
C PRO A 114 3.47 -0.66 5.06
N VAL A 115 3.41 -0.68 3.73
CA VAL A 115 2.18 -1.06 3.00
C VAL A 115 1.92 -2.56 3.15
N ALA A 116 2.96 -3.38 2.96
CA ALA A 116 2.89 -4.82 3.16
C ALA A 116 2.52 -5.18 4.62
N ALA A 117 3.12 -4.50 5.60
CA ALA A 117 2.80 -4.68 7.01
C ALA A 117 1.35 -4.31 7.36
N ASN A 118 0.83 -3.22 6.77
CA ASN A 118 -0.57 -2.84 6.95
C ASN A 118 -1.52 -3.90 6.38
N TYR A 119 -1.22 -4.42 5.19
CA TYR A 119 -1.98 -5.53 4.60
C TYR A 119 -1.97 -6.76 5.52
N ARG A 120 -0.79 -7.17 6.02
CA ARG A 120 -0.63 -8.28 6.96
C ARG A 120 -1.50 -8.09 8.20
N SER A 121 -1.44 -6.89 8.78
CA SER A 121 -2.19 -6.52 9.97
C SER A 121 -3.70 -6.68 9.75
N VAL A 122 -4.25 -6.10 8.68
CA VAL A 122 -5.67 -6.22 8.32
C VAL A 122 -6.06 -7.69 8.08
N ARG A 123 -5.23 -8.43 7.35
CA ARG A 123 -5.46 -9.84 7.01
C ARG A 123 -5.51 -10.74 8.24
N ASN A 124 -4.68 -10.47 9.25
CA ASN A 124 -4.58 -11.31 10.44
C ASN A 124 -5.54 -10.89 11.57
N SER A 125 -5.84 -9.59 11.69
CA SER A 125 -6.68 -9.06 12.77
C SER A 125 -8.18 -9.15 12.48
N MET A 126 -8.58 -9.15 11.21
CA MET A 126 -10.00 -9.14 10.82
C MET A 126 -10.48 -10.51 10.34
N ARG A 127 -11.67 -10.91 10.78
CA ARG A 127 -12.36 -12.08 10.24
C ARG A 127 -12.66 -11.86 8.75
N ALA A 128 -12.59 -12.94 7.97
CA ALA A 128 -12.98 -12.90 6.56
C ALA A 128 -14.43 -12.40 6.41
N GLY A 129 -14.63 -11.43 5.52
CA GLY A 129 -15.92 -10.81 5.26
C GLY A 129 -15.79 -9.48 4.51
N PRO A 130 -16.92 -8.83 4.17
CA PRO A 130 -16.93 -7.60 3.37
C PRO A 130 -16.10 -6.47 3.98
N ASP A 131 -16.13 -6.30 5.30
CA ASP A 131 -15.41 -5.23 6.00
C ASP A 131 -13.90 -5.41 5.88
N ARG A 132 -13.42 -6.65 6.03
CA ARG A 132 -12.02 -6.97 5.81
C ARG A 132 -11.63 -6.74 4.34
N THR A 133 -12.46 -7.15 3.39
CA THR A 133 -12.18 -6.89 1.96
C THR A 133 -12.07 -5.39 1.68
N ARG A 134 -12.96 -4.57 2.24
CA ARG A 134 -12.89 -3.10 2.13
C ARG A 134 -11.60 -2.52 2.72
N ALA A 135 -11.20 -3.01 3.90
CA ALA A 135 -9.94 -2.58 4.52
C ALA A 135 -8.72 -3.00 3.68
N MET A 136 -8.70 -4.22 3.14
CA MET A 136 -7.62 -4.70 2.27
C MET A 136 -7.55 -3.90 0.95
N GLU A 137 -8.69 -3.55 0.34
CA GLU A 137 -8.75 -2.67 -0.84
C GLU A 137 -8.23 -1.26 -0.56
N ALA A 138 -8.40 -0.74 0.66
CA ALA A 138 -7.79 0.53 1.05
C ALA A 138 -6.26 0.45 1.03
N VAL A 139 -5.68 -0.69 1.45
CA VAL A 139 -4.22 -0.92 1.38
C VAL A 139 -3.75 -1.05 -0.07
N VAL A 140 -4.49 -1.76 -0.92
CA VAL A 140 -4.22 -1.84 -2.36
C VAL A 140 -4.24 -0.45 -3.00
N THR A 141 -5.21 0.39 -2.62
CA THR A 141 -5.30 1.77 -3.11
C THR A 141 -4.08 2.60 -2.67
N GLN A 142 -3.58 2.38 -1.45
CA GLN A 142 -2.33 3.00 -0.99
C GLN A 142 -1.13 2.54 -1.82
N ALA A 143 -1.02 1.24 -2.12
CA ALA A 143 0.05 0.69 -2.96
C ALA A 143 0.02 1.28 -4.39
N ARG A 144 -1.17 1.43 -5.00
CA ARG A 144 -1.33 2.08 -6.31
C ARG A 144 -0.82 3.52 -6.29
N ARG A 145 -1.25 4.31 -5.30
CA ARG A 145 -0.79 5.70 -5.13
C ARG A 145 0.72 5.76 -4.95
N LEU A 146 1.28 4.78 -4.24
CA LEU A 146 2.72 4.71 -4.02
C LEU A 146 3.48 4.56 -5.34
N ALA A 147 3.03 3.65 -6.22
CA ALA A 147 3.63 3.46 -7.55
C ALA A 147 3.50 4.69 -8.47
N THR A 148 2.40 5.44 -8.42
CA THR A 148 2.24 6.62 -9.29
C THR A 148 3.01 7.85 -8.82
N THR A 149 3.37 7.89 -7.53
CA THR A 149 4.04 9.05 -6.93
C THR A 149 5.55 8.86 -6.84
N HIS A 150 6.05 7.65 -7.05
CA HIS A 150 7.46 7.31 -6.89
C HIS A 150 7.89 6.27 -7.92
N SER A 151 9.13 6.35 -8.39
CA SER A 151 9.71 5.35 -9.28
C SER A 151 10.05 4.06 -8.52
N PHE A 152 9.79 2.93 -9.16
CA PHE A 152 10.17 1.59 -8.69
C PHE A 152 10.88 0.86 -9.81
N GLU A 153 11.84 0.00 -9.46
CA GLU A 153 12.49 -0.88 -10.41
C GLU A 153 11.55 -2.03 -10.82
N PRO A 154 11.29 -2.24 -12.13
CA PRO A 154 10.41 -3.31 -12.59
C PRO A 154 10.85 -4.70 -12.10
N ASP A 155 12.16 -4.96 -12.04
CA ASP A 155 12.69 -6.25 -11.61
C ASP A 155 12.42 -6.53 -10.13
N GLN A 156 12.49 -5.50 -9.28
CA GLN A 156 12.13 -5.64 -7.86
C GLN A 156 10.64 -5.95 -7.69
N VAL A 157 9.76 -5.22 -8.40
CA VAL A 157 8.32 -5.44 -8.31
C VAL A 157 7.94 -6.83 -8.84
N ARG A 158 8.64 -7.30 -9.89
CA ARG A 158 8.54 -8.67 -10.41
C ARG A 158 8.99 -9.70 -9.38
N HIS A 159 10.11 -9.47 -8.70
CA HIS A 159 10.61 -10.35 -7.64
C HIS A 159 9.60 -10.47 -6.48
N TRP A 160 9.06 -9.35 -5.99
CA TRP A 160 7.98 -9.36 -4.99
C TRP A 160 6.77 -10.19 -5.43
N LEU A 161 6.37 -10.09 -6.71
CA LEU A 161 5.25 -10.87 -7.22
C LEU A 161 5.58 -12.36 -7.34
N ARG A 162 6.82 -12.75 -7.64
CA ARG A 162 7.17 -14.17 -7.85
C ARG A 162 7.50 -14.88 -6.55
N GLU A 163 8.37 -14.28 -5.75
CA GLU A 163 9.04 -14.94 -4.63
C GLU A 163 8.66 -14.35 -3.27
N GLY A 164 8.03 -13.18 -3.28
CA GLY A 164 7.63 -12.47 -2.06
C GLY A 164 6.59 -13.20 -1.21
N THR A 165 6.40 -12.64 -0.03
CA THR A 165 5.31 -12.92 0.90
C THR A 165 3.95 -12.58 0.28
N ASP A 166 2.88 -13.06 0.91
CA ASP A 166 1.51 -12.77 0.46
C ASP A 166 1.22 -11.27 0.35
N GLU A 167 1.87 -10.46 1.18
CA GLU A 167 1.64 -9.03 1.26
C GLU A 167 2.43 -8.25 0.21
N GLU A 168 3.67 -8.69 -0.05
CA GLU A 168 4.50 -8.17 -1.14
C GLU A 168 3.87 -8.48 -2.50
N ARG A 169 3.33 -9.69 -2.69
CA ARG A 169 2.65 -10.07 -3.94
C ARG A 169 1.44 -9.19 -4.25
N ILE A 170 0.62 -8.90 -3.24
CA ILE A 170 -0.53 -7.98 -3.40
C ILE A 170 -0.05 -6.57 -3.67
N THR A 171 0.99 -6.12 -2.98
CA THR A 171 1.59 -4.80 -3.19
C THR A 171 2.09 -4.67 -4.62
N ALA A 172 2.81 -5.68 -5.14
CA ALA A 172 3.30 -5.72 -6.50
C ALA A 172 2.16 -5.69 -7.53
N LEU A 173 1.12 -6.52 -7.38
CA LEU A 173 -0.06 -6.48 -8.26
C LEU A 173 -0.72 -5.09 -8.28
N ALA A 174 -0.81 -4.43 -7.12
CA ALA A 174 -1.36 -3.09 -7.04
C ALA A 174 -0.47 -2.07 -7.76
N MET A 175 0.85 -2.14 -7.59
CA MET A 175 1.79 -1.26 -8.27
C MET A 175 1.75 -1.43 -9.79
N MET A 176 1.76 -2.68 -10.29
CA MET A 176 1.64 -3.00 -11.71
C MET A 176 0.30 -2.55 -12.33
N GLN A 177 -0.79 -2.56 -11.55
CA GLN A 177 -2.08 -2.02 -12.02
C GLN A 177 -2.01 -0.50 -12.23
N ALA A 178 -1.23 0.20 -11.41
CA ALA A 178 -1.15 1.65 -11.44
C ALA A 178 -0.13 2.19 -12.46
N GLU A 179 1.00 1.51 -12.63
CA GLU A 179 2.11 1.97 -13.47
C GLU A 179 2.44 0.94 -14.56
N PRO A 180 2.17 1.27 -15.85
CA PRO A 180 2.49 0.40 -16.98
C PRO A 180 3.94 -0.07 -17.06
N ALA A 181 4.91 0.78 -16.68
CA ALA A 181 6.33 0.43 -16.73
C ALA A 181 6.72 -0.73 -15.78
N LEU A 182 5.91 -1.01 -14.76
CA LEU A 182 6.17 -2.09 -13.79
C LEU A 182 5.57 -3.44 -14.22
N ARG A 183 4.76 -3.47 -15.27
CA ARG A 183 3.97 -4.64 -15.64
C ARG A 183 4.85 -5.74 -16.21
N ASP A 184 4.61 -6.97 -15.75
CA ASP A 184 5.26 -8.17 -16.28
C ASP A 184 4.20 -9.23 -16.61
N PHE A 185 4.16 -9.65 -17.87
CA PHE A 185 3.14 -10.58 -18.37
C PHE A 185 3.24 -11.96 -17.72
N ASP A 186 4.44 -12.53 -17.65
CA ASP A 186 4.63 -13.90 -17.14
C ASP A 186 4.40 -13.98 -15.63
N ALA A 187 4.78 -12.95 -14.88
CA ALA A 187 4.51 -12.84 -13.45
C ALA A 187 3.00 -12.68 -13.19
N MET A 188 2.31 -11.86 -13.97
CA MET A 188 0.85 -11.73 -13.90
C MET A 188 0.14 -13.05 -14.22
N LEU A 189 0.56 -13.74 -15.29
CA LEU A 189 -0.02 -15.01 -15.71
C LEU A 189 0.15 -16.08 -14.61
N SER A 190 1.35 -16.16 -14.01
CA SER A 190 1.64 -17.05 -12.89
C SER A 190 0.78 -16.71 -11.67
N ALA A 191 0.55 -15.43 -11.38
CA ALA A 191 -0.32 -15.00 -10.28
C ALA A 191 -1.81 -15.34 -10.48
N ILE A 192 -2.27 -15.53 -11.72
CA ILE A 192 -3.62 -16.05 -12.02
C ILE A 192 -3.67 -17.57 -11.79
N ALA A 193 -2.68 -18.29 -12.32
CA ALA A 193 -2.62 -19.76 -12.29
C ALA A 193 -2.41 -20.30 -10.86
N ASP A 194 -1.48 -19.69 -10.13
CA ASP A 194 -0.94 -20.14 -8.84
C ASP A 194 -1.13 -19.09 -7.73
N SER A 195 -2.30 -18.45 -7.73
CA SER A 195 -2.68 -17.51 -6.67
C SER A 195 -2.70 -18.18 -5.30
N ARG A 196 -2.18 -17.50 -4.27
CA ARG A 196 -2.21 -17.97 -2.87
C ARG A 196 -3.51 -17.62 -2.16
N SER A 197 -4.31 -16.70 -2.72
CA SER A 197 -5.63 -16.35 -2.19
C SER A 197 -6.61 -15.92 -3.27
N ALA A 198 -7.91 -15.97 -2.94
CA ALA A 198 -8.96 -15.43 -3.79
C ALA A 198 -8.80 -13.92 -4.06
N PHE A 199 -8.30 -13.17 -3.08
CA PHE A 199 -8.08 -11.72 -3.19
C PHE A 199 -6.93 -11.41 -4.14
N GLU A 200 -5.85 -12.18 -4.06
CA GLU A 200 -4.72 -12.08 -5.00
C GLU A 200 -5.15 -12.41 -6.43
N GLN A 201 -5.86 -13.52 -6.61
CA GLN A 201 -6.33 -13.91 -7.93
C GLN A 201 -7.24 -12.86 -8.57
N TYR A 202 -8.10 -12.21 -7.76
CA TYR A 202 -8.91 -11.09 -8.23
C TYR A 202 -8.07 -9.93 -8.75
N HIS A 203 -7.01 -9.55 -8.02
CA HIS A 203 -6.11 -8.49 -8.48
C HIS A 203 -5.22 -8.90 -9.67
N ALA A 204 -4.84 -10.17 -9.79
CA ALA A 204 -4.13 -10.67 -10.96
C ALA A 204 -5.02 -10.64 -12.22
N LEU A 205 -6.28 -11.07 -12.11
CA LEU A 205 -7.27 -10.96 -13.20
C LEU A 205 -7.55 -9.48 -13.55
N ARG A 206 -7.63 -8.60 -12.55
CA ARG A 206 -7.80 -7.17 -12.79
C ARG A 206 -6.60 -6.59 -13.54
N LEU A 207 -5.37 -6.97 -13.17
CA LEU A 207 -4.16 -6.56 -13.89
C LEU A 207 -4.18 -7.04 -15.35
N ALA A 208 -4.62 -8.29 -15.61
CA ALA A 208 -4.80 -8.79 -16.98
C ALA A 208 -5.76 -7.90 -17.81
N VAL A 209 -6.85 -7.43 -17.22
CA VAL A 209 -7.80 -6.51 -17.89
C VAL A 209 -7.13 -5.20 -18.30
N GLU A 210 -6.20 -4.68 -17.48
CA GLU A 210 -5.45 -3.45 -17.77
C GLU A 210 -4.34 -3.65 -18.82
N MET A 211 -3.87 -4.89 -19.00
CA MET A 211 -2.78 -5.24 -19.92
C MET A 211 -3.25 -5.66 -21.31
N ILE A 212 -4.52 -6.10 -21.42
CA ILE A 212 -5.03 -6.84 -22.59
C ILE A 212 -4.80 -6.15 -23.94
N ASP A 213 -4.90 -4.82 -23.98
CA ASP A 213 -4.78 -4.06 -25.23
C ASP A 213 -3.34 -4.03 -25.77
N GLY A 214 -2.35 -4.22 -24.90
CA GLY A 214 -0.93 -4.27 -25.26
C GLY A 214 -0.39 -5.68 -25.48
N LEU A 215 -1.22 -6.72 -25.40
CA LEU A 215 -0.75 -8.11 -25.54
C LEU A 215 -0.61 -8.53 -26.99
N GLU A 216 0.50 -9.20 -27.28
CA GLU A 216 0.75 -9.90 -28.54
C GLU A 216 -0.13 -11.15 -28.67
N GLU A 217 -0.30 -11.65 -29.91
CA GLU A 217 -1.17 -12.81 -30.20
C GLU A 217 -0.82 -14.04 -29.35
N VAL A 218 0.48 -14.36 -29.21
CA VAL A 218 0.93 -15.48 -28.39
C VAL A 218 0.57 -15.28 -26.91
N GLN A 219 0.72 -14.05 -26.40
CA GLN A 219 0.35 -13.70 -25.03
C GLN A 219 -1.16 -13.77 -24.81
N ARG A 220 -1.96 -13.33 -25.80
CA ARG A 220 -3.43 -13.43 -25.78
C ARG A 220 -3.90 -14.88 -25.69
N ILE A 221 -3.32 -15.76 -26.50
CA ILE A 221 -3.62 -17.20 -26.46
C ILE A 221 -3.27 -17.80 -25.08
N ARG A 222 -2.06 -17.50 -24.57
CA ARG A 222 -1.62 -17.97 -23.24
C ARG A 222 -2.55 -17.48 -22.13
N LEU A 223 -2.91 -16.20 -22.12
CA LEU A 223 -3.84 -15.63 -21.14
C LEU A 223 -5.22 -16.29 -21.23
N ALA A 224 -5.76 -16.44 -22.44
CA ALA A 224 -7.06 -17.09 -22.63
C ALA A 224 -7.06 -18.52 -22.08
N GLN A 225 -6.00 -19.28 -22.36
CA GLN A 225 -5.85 -20.64 -21.87
C GLN A 225 -5.78 -20.69 -20.34
N THR A 226 -4.88 -19.90 -19.72
CA THR A 226 -4.74 -19.85 -18.26
C THR A 226 -6.04 -19.43 -17.55
N VAL A 227 -6.78 -18.47 -18.12
CA VAL A 227 -8.06 -18.04 -17.55
C VAL A 227 -9.13 -19.12 -17.68
N ARG A 228 -9.19 -19.86 -18.79
CA ARG A 228 -10.10 -21.00 -18.96
C ARG A 228 -9.77 -22.13 -17.98
N ASP A 229 -8.49 -22.45 -17.81
CA ASP A 229 -8.05 -23.52 -16.90
C ASP A 229 -8.32 -23.16 -15.42
N ALA A 230 -8.27 -21.89 -15.06
CA ALA A 230 -8.57 -21.44 -13.70
C ALA A 230 -10.08 -21.47 -13.37
N ARG A 231 -10.97 -21.41 -14.38
CA ARG A 231 -12.43 -21.41 -14.19
C ARG A 231 -12.92 -22.76 -13.65
N GLY A 232 -13.88 -22.72 -12.74
CA GLY A 232 -14.48 -23.92 -12.15
C GLY A 232 -13.59 -24.62 -11.12
N ILE A 233 -12.27 -24.49 -11.24
CA ILE A 233 -11.26 -25.03 -10.31
C ILE A 233 -10.92 -24.01 -9.23
N ARG A 234 -10.46 -22.81 -9.61
CA ARG A 234 -9.98 -21.77 -8.67
C ARG A 234 -11.05 -20.76 -8.28
N PHE A 235 -12.04 -20.52 -9.15
CA PHE A 235 -13.18 -19.64 -8.89
C PHE A 235 -14.44 -20.11 -9.63
N ARG A 236 -15.60 -19.85 -9.00
CA ARG A 236 -16.92 -20.32 -9.44
C ARG A 236 -17.71 -19.21 -10.13
N GLN A 237 -18.70 -19.61 -10.92
CA GLN A 237 -19.67 -18.72 -11.54
C GLN A 237 -20.38 -17.86 -10.47
N GLY A 238 -20.69 -16.61 -10.83
CA GLY A 238 -21.34 -15.65 -9.93
C GLY A 238 -20.39 -14.87 -9.01
N THR A 239 -19.09 -15.15 -9.04
CA THR A 239 -18.08 -14.36 -8.31
C THR A 239 -17.51 -13.23 -9.16
N ASP A 240 -16.98 -12.17 -8.52
CA ASP A 240 -16.32 -11.06 -9.23
C ASP A 240 -15.14 -11.54 -10.11
N ARG A 241 -14.42 -12.57 -9.65
CA ARG A 241 -13.36 -13.24 -10.44
C ARG A 241 -13.91 -13.87 -11.72
N TRP A 242 -15.09 -14.48 -11.66
CA TRP A 242 -15.76 -14.99 -12.86
C TRP A 242 -16.09 -13.85 -13.82
N GLN A 243 -16.65 -12.74 -13.33
CA GLN A 243 -16.97 -11.58 -14.17
C GLN A 243 -15.72 -10.99 -14.86
N LEU A 244 -14.60 -10.86 -14.13
CA LEU A 244 -13.33 -10.44 -14.73
C LEU A 244 -12.85 -11.43 -15.78
N SER A 245 -12.96 -12.74 -15.51
CA SER A 245 -12.58 -13.75 -16.49
C SER A 245 -13.43 -13.68 -17.76
N GLU A 246 -14.73 -13.39 -17.66
CA GLU A 246 -15.62 -13.20 -18.83
C GLU A 246 -15.19 -11.98 -19.62
N LYS A 247 -14.91 -10.87 -18.93
CA LYS A 247 -14.41 -9.66 -19.56
C LYS A 247 -13.10 -9.91 -20.32
N ILE A 248 -12.17 -10.67 -19.73
CA ILE A 248 -10.91 -11.03 -20.37
C ILE A 248 -11.18 -11.86 -21.64
N LEU A 249 -11.89 -12.98 -21.51
CA LEU A 249 -12.13 -13.88 -22.66
C LEU A 249 -12.90 -13.20 -23.78
N HIS A 250 -13.85 -12.32 -23.45
CA HIS A 250 -14.61 -11.56 -24.45
C HIS A 250 -13.74 -10.57 -25.23
N ARG A 251 -12.72 -9.97 -24.60
CA ARG A 251 -11.79 -9.03 -25.26
C ARG A 251 -10.64 -9.71 -26.02
N LEU A 252 -10.43 -11.01 -25.77
CA LEU A 252 -9.41 -11.82 -26.45
C LEU A 252 -9.95 -12.54 -27.70
N GLY A 253 -11.27 -12.65 -27.85
CA GLY A 253 -11.95 -13.17 -29.04
C GLY A 253 -12.55 -12.05 -29.89
#